data_AF-A0A0G0LVD9-F1
#
_entry.id   AF-A0A0G0LVD9-F1
#
_cell.length_a   1.000
_cell.length_b   1.000
_cell.length_c   1.000
_cell.angle_alpha   90.00
_cell.angle_beta   90.00
_cell.angle_gamma   90.00
#
_symmetry.space_group_name_H-M   'P 1'
#
loop_
_entity.id
_entity.type
_entity.pdbx_description
1 polymer ?
#
loop_
_entity_poly.entity_id
_entity_poly.type
_entity_poly.pdbx_seq_one_letter_code
_entity_poly.pdbx_strand_id
1 'polypeptide(L)'
;MKTNRIITVALFIILIFIGIGYLLASKTERIDNGVCKLETCHGMDFECGAKPATVCTEMYMLGDKCLQHAECQIKEGSCQKVETNEFKECKLCVLNCESTNKNDPIKASACESSCE
;
A
#
# COMPACT_ATOMS: atom_id res chain seq x y z
N MET A 1 24.33 -0.19 45.05
CA MET A 1 23.74 -1.18 44.11
C MET A 1 22.42 -0.76 43.46
N LYS A 2 21.46 -0.11 44.17
CA LYS A 2 20.19 0.34 43.57
C LYS A 2 20.36 1.44 42.50
N THR A 3 21.25 2.40 42.73
CA THR A 3 21.49 3.52 41.80
C THR A 3 22.06 3.07 40.46
N ASN A 4 23.01 2.12 40.44
CA ASN A 4 23.52 1.54 39.20
C ASN A 4 22.43 0.83 38.39
N ARG A 5 21.53 0.08 39.05
CA ARG A 5 20.41 -0.59 38.35
C ARG A 5 19.45 0.39 37.69
N ILE A 6 19.15 1.52 38.33
CA ILE A 6 18.29 2.56 37.76
C ILE A 6 18.96 3.19 36.53
N ILE A 7 20.27 3.47 36.60
CA ILE A 7 21.03 4.03 35.48
C ILE A 7 21.07 3.07 34.29
N THR A 8 21.29 1.77 34.53
CA THR A 8 21.31 0.76 33.46
C THR A 8 19.95 0.66 32.76
N VAL A 9 18.84 0.64 33.52
CA VAL A 9 17.49 0.59 32.95
C VAL A 9 17.18 1.85 32.14
N ALA A 10 17.54 3.03 32.63
CA ALA A 10 17.33 4.28 31.91
C ALA A 10 18.10 4.32 30.57
N LEU A 11 19.35 3.85 30.56
CA LEU A 11 20.14 3.76 29.32
C LEU A 11 19.54 2.79 28.30
N PHE A 12 19.04 1.64 28.73
CA PHE A 12 18.37 0.69 27.84
C PHE A 12 17.10 1.28 27.23
N ILE A 13 16.29 1.98 28.01
CA ILE A 13 15.08 2.65 27.52
C ILE A 13 15.43 3.70 26.46
N ILE A 14 16.46 4.52 26.70
CA ILE A 14 16.93 5.53 25.74
C ILE A 14 17.37 4.87 24.43
N LEU A 15 18.15 3.79 24.50
CA LEU A 15 18.61 3.07 23.30
C LEU A 15 17.45 2.48 22.49
N ILE A 16 16.41 1.98 23.16
CA ILE A 16 15.19 1.49 22.50
C ILE A 16 14.49 2.63 21.76
N PHE A 17 14.30 3.79 22.39
CA PHE A 17 13.67 4.95 21.75
C PHE A 17 14.48 5.47 20.55
N ILE A 18 15.82 5.51 20.66
CA ILE A 18 16.70 5.89 19.54
C ILE A 18 16.59 4.88 18.39
N GLY A 19 16.62 3.58 18.70
CA GLY A 19 16.49 2.51 17.71
C GLY A 19 15.16 2.53 16.97
N ILE A 20 14.05 2.74 17.69
CA ILE A 20 12.71 2.89 17.10
C ILE A 20 12.66 4.15 16.23
N GLY A 21 13.21 5.28 16.69
CA GLY A 21 13.28 6.51 15.90
C GLY A 21 14.04 6.33 14.58
N TYR A 22 15.17 5.62 14.60
CA TYR A 22 15.96 5.29 13.41
C TYR A 22 15.19 4.37 12.44
N LEU A 23 14.50 3.35 12.96
CA LEU A 23 13.68 2.44 12.14
C LEU A 23 12.51 3.15 11.45
N LEU A 24 11.91 4.13 12.11
CA LEU A 24 10.84 4.93 11.52
C LEU A 24 11.37 5.89 10.44
N ALA A 25 12.57 6.44 10.63
CA ALA A 25 13.19 7.35 9.66
C ALA A 25 13.72 6.64 8.39
N SER A 26 14.15 5.38 8.49
CA SER A 26 14.71 4.64 7.36
C SER A 26 13.67 4.16 6.34
N LYS A 27 12.38 4.16 6.70
CA LYS A 27 11.31 3.70 5.82
C LYS A 27 10.89 4.71 4.76
N THR A 28 11.40 5.93 4.80
CA THR A 28 11.12 6.96 3.80
C THR A 28 12.04 6.79 2.61
N GLU A 29 11.58 6.08 1.57
CA GLU A 29 12.19 6.20 0.25
C GLU A 29 12.05 7.66 -0.20
N ARG A 30 13.17 8.39 -0.18
CA ARG A 30 13.21 9.74 -0.75
C ARG A 30 13.10 9.59 -2.25
N ILE A 31 12.03 10.14 -2.81
CA ILE A 31 11.80 10.20 -4.26
C ILE A 31 12.77 11.24 -4.84
N ASP A 32 13.97 10.81 -5.20
CA ASP A 32 15.04 11.70 -5.69
C ASP A 32 14.75 12.23 -7.11
N ASN A 33 13.80 11.60 -7.82
CA ASN A 33 13.59 11.82 -9.27
C ASN A 33 12.27 12.54 -9.59
N GLY A 34 11.46 12.90 -8.58
CA GLY A 34 10.10 13.44 -8.78
C GLY A 34 9.09 12.47 -9.41
N VAL A 35 9.48 11.22 -9.66
CA VAL A 35 8.62 10.17 -10.20
C VAL A 35 7.87 9.49 -9.05
N CYS A 36 6.54 9.55 -9.09
CA CYS A 36 5.66 8.83 -8.17
C CYS A 36 4.49 8.28 -8.97
N LYS A 37 4.55 6.97 -9.25
CA LYS A 37 3.64 6.27 -10.16
C LYS A 37 3.33 4.88 -9.62
N LEU A 38 2.31 4.26 -10.20
CA LEU A 38 1.90 2.90 -9.88
C LEU A 38 3.01 1.90 -10.24
N GLU A 39 3.43 1.08 -9.28
CA GLU A 39 4.41 0.00 -9.49
C GLU A 39 3.75 -1.37 -9.65
N THR A 40 2.45 -1.47 -9.33
CA THR A 40 1.65 -2.69 -9.42
C THR A 40 0.83 -2.70 -10.70
N CYS A 41 0.78 -3.86 -11.38
CA CYS A 41 -0.06 -4.05 -12.57
C CYS A 41 -1.43 -4.68 -12.28
N HIS A 42 -1.53 -5.48 -11.23
CA HIS A 42 -2.67 -6.36 -11.01
C HIS A 42 -3.11 -6.36 -9.53
N GLY A 43 -4.40 -6.55 -9.31
CA GLY A 43 -5.06 -6.58 -8.01
C GLY A 43 -5.31 -5.18 -7.42
N MET A 44 -5.99 -5.17 -6.27
CA MET A 44 -6.38 -3.94 -5.56
C MET A 44 -5.40 -3.53 -4.45
N ASP A 45 -4.34 -4.30 -4.23
CA ASP A 45 -3.28 -3.96 -3.28
C ASP A 45 -2.10 -3.37 -4.07
N PHE A 46 -2.21 -2.09 -4.38
CA PHE A 46 -1.26 -1.41 -5.26
C PHE A 46 -0.18 -0.63 -4.50
N GLU A 47 0.99 -0.59 -5.10
CA GLU A 47 2.16 0.14 -4.63
C GLU A 47 2.44 1.36 -5.50
N CYS A 48 2.97 2.40 -4.85
CA CYS A 48 3.36 3.65 -5.48
C CYS A 48 4.84 3.91 -5.21
N GLY A 49 5.59 4.24 -6.24
CA GLY A 49 7.01 4.52 -6.10
C GLY A 49 7.65 5.12 -7.35
N ALA A 50 8.98 5.07 -7.39
CA ALA A 50 9.79 5.67 -8.45
C ALA A 50 10.07 4.73 -9.63
N LYS A 51 9.66 3.46 -9.54
CA LYS A 51 9.87 2.40 -10.53
C LYS A 51 8.51 1.97 -11.10
N PRO A 52 7.88 2.81 -11.95
CA PRO A 52 6.59 2.47 -12.55
C PRO A 52 6.65 1.10 -13.24
N ALA A 53 5.56 0.35 -13.15
CA ALA A 53 5.44 -0.89 -13.89
C ALA A 53 5.53 -0.60 -15.39
N THR A 54 6.54 -1.16 -16.06
CA THR A 54 6.79 -0.92 -17.49
C THR A 54 6.17 -1.98 -18.40
N VAL A 55 5.98 -3.19 -17.87
CA VAL A 55 5.37 -4.32 -18.57
C VAL A 55 4.46 -5.04 -17.59
N CYS A 56 3.18 -5.14 -17.95
CA CYS A 56 2.21 -5.96 -17.24
C CYS A 56 2.01 -7.29 -17.97
N THR A 57 1.76 -8.35 -17.23
CA THR A 57 1.36 -9.62 -17.82
C THR A 57 -0.06 -9.53 -18.37
N GLU A 58 -0.44 -10.38 -19.33
CA GLU A 58 -1.84 -10.49 -19.77
C GLU A 58 -2.74 -11.20 -18.74
N MET A 59 -2.23 -11.46 -17.53
CA MET A 59 -2.98 -12.10 -16.45
C MET A 59 -3.90 -11.09 -15.80
N TYR A 60 -5.21 -11.17 -16.07
CA TYR A 60 -6.20 -10.37 -15.35
C TYR A 60 -6.40 -10.89 -13.92
N MET A 61 -6.37 -10.01 -12.93
CA MET A 61 -6.84 -10.30 -11.57
C MET A 61 -8.14 -9.56 -11.27
N LEU A 62 -8.99 -10.19 -10.44
CA LEU A 62 -10.20 -9.55 -9.96
C LEU A 62 -9.85 -8.24 -9.24
N GLY A 63 -10.45 -7.15 -9.66
CA GLY A 63 -10.17 -5.80 -9.18
C GLY A 63 -9.11 -5.02 -9.95
N ASP A 64 -8.53 -5.57 -11.02
CA ASP A 64 -7.63 -4.84 -11.93
C ASP A 64 -8.30 -3.58 -12.48
N LYS A 65 -9.61 -3.64 -12.74
CA LYS A 65 -10.39 -2.49 -13.19
C LYS A 65 -10.28 -1.31 -12.21
N CYS A 66 -10.20 -1.57 -10.91
CA CYS A 66 -10.12 -0.50 -9.91
C CYS A 66 -8.79 0.27 -9.96
N LEU A 67 -7.73 -0.28 -10.58
CA LEU A 67 -6.46 0.42 -10.73
C LEU A 67 -6.57 1.69 -11.61
N GLN A 68 -7.62 1.80 -12.43
CA GLN A 68 -7.88 3.05 -13.17
C GLN A 68 -8.18 4.25 -12.25
N HIS A 69 -8.59 3.98 -11.00
CA HIS A 69 -8.86 4.98 -9.96
C HIS A 69 -7.72 5.10 -8.94
N ALA A 70 -6.64 4.30 -9.09
CA ALA A 70 -5.50 4.32 -8.19
C ALA A 70 -4.68 5.59 -8.42
N GLU A 71 -4.38 6.30 -7.34
CA GLU A 71 -3.58 7.52 -7.39
C GLU A 71 -2.30 7.40 -6.55
N CYS A 72 -1.21 7.93 -7.11
CA CYS A 72 0.07 8.06 -6.44
C CYS A 72 0.45 9.55 -6.38
N GLN A 73 0.78 10.05 -5.19
CA GLN A 73 1.16 11.45 -4.99
C GLN A 73 2.40 11.57 -4.11
N ILE A 74 3.23 12.58 -4.37
CA ILE A 74 4.34 12.94 -3.50
C ILE A 74 3.81 13.80 -2.35
N LYS A 75 3.92 13.30 -1.13
CA LYS A 75 3.56 14.02 0.11
C LYS A 75 4.75 13.98 1.06
N GLU A 76 5.16 15.16 1.52
CA GLU A 76 6.29 15.32 2.46
C GLU A 76 7.61 14.66 1.98
N GLY A 77 7.83 14.65 0.66
CA GLY A 77 9.03 14.06 0.04
C GLY A 77 8.99 12.53 -0.11
N SER A 78 7.88 11.88 0.22
CA SER A 78 7.63 10.46 0.02
C SER A 78 6.55 10.24 -1.04
N CYS A 79 6.70 9.22 -1.88
CA CYS A 79 5.59 8.76 -2.72
C CYS A 79 4.61 7.99 -1.84
N GLN A 80 3.33 8.32 -1.94
CA GLN A 80 2.27 7.73 -1.13
C GLN A 80 1.09 7.37 -2.01
N LYS A 81 0.44 6.25 -1.68
CA LYS A 81 -0.88 5.92 -2.22
C LYS A 81 -1.93 6.92 -1.77
N VAL A 82 -2.82 7.28 -2.67
CA VAL A 82 -3.99 8.11 -2.38
C VAL A 82 -5.22 7.27 -2.67
N GLU A 83 -5.94 6.91 -1.61
CA GLU A 83 -7.21 6.22 -1.74
C GLU A 83 -8.31 7.24 -1.99
N THR A 84 -8.57 7.48 -3.28
CA THR A 84 -9.69 8.26 -3.79
C THR A 84 -11.03 7.63 -3.38
N ASN A 85 -12.13 8.38 -3.49
CA ASN A 85 -13.44 7.82 -3.17
C ASN A 85 -13.84 6.77 -4.22
N GLU A 86 -13.53 7.05 -5.48
CA GLU A 86 -13.73 6.18 -6.63
C GLU A 86 -13.00 4.84 -6.44
N PHE A 87 -11.73 4.87 -6.02
CA PHE A 87 -10.99 3.64 -5.74
C PHE A 87 -11.63 2.83 -4.60
N LYS A 88 -12.08 3.49 -3.53
CA LYS A 88 -12.72 2.83 -2.39
C LYS A 88 -14.05 2.20 -2.77
N GLU A 89 -14.87 2.90 -3.55
CA GLU A 89 -16.17 2.43 -4.03
C GLU A 89 -16.00 1.21 -4.95
N CYS A 90 -15.10 1.31 -5.93
CA CYS A 90 -14.77 0.18 -6.80
C CYS A 90 -14.28 -1.03 -5.99
N LYS A 91 -13.32 -0.81 -5.08
CA LYS A 91 -12.77 -1.87 -4.22
C LYS A 91 -13.84 -2.55 -3.38
N LEU A 92 -14.74 -1.79 -2.76
CA LEU A 92 -15.84 -2.34 -1.97
C LEU A 92 -16.79 -3.17 -2.83
N CYS A 93 -17.11 -2.70 -4.05
CA CYS A 93 -17.93 -3.43 -5.00
C CYS A 93 -17.28 -4.77 -5.39
N VAL A 94 -15.99 -4.77 -5.75
CA VAL A 94 -15.25 -5.97 -6.14
C VAL A 94 -15.16 -6.97 -4.98
N LEU A 95 -14.83 -6.51 -3.77
CA LEU A 95 -14.82 -7.36 -2.59
C LEU A 95 -16.20 -7.98 -2.30
N ASN A 96 -17.28 -7.23 -2.54
CA ASN A 96 -18.64 -7.77 -2.42
C ASN A 96 -18.91 -8.85 -3.49
N CYS A 97 -18.50 -8.62 -4.74
CA CYS A 97 -18.60 -9.59 -5.84
C CYS A 97 -17.85 -10.89 -5.53
N GLU A 98 -16.60 -10.78 -5.05
CA GLU A 98 -15.78 -11.91 -4.62
C GLU A 98 -16.45 -12.67 -3.46
N SER A 99 -16.94 -11.94 -2.45
CA SER A 99 -17.54 -12.56 -1.26
C SER A 99 -18.87 -13.26 -1.53
N THR A 100 -19.66 -12.76 -2.49
CA THR A 100 -20.96 -13.32 -2.88
C THR A 100 -20.78 -14.54 -3.81
N ASN A 101 -19.68 -14.57 -4.58
CA ASN A 101 -19.41 -15.58 -5.60
C ASN A 101 -18.13 -16.39 -5.31
N LYS A 102 -17.79 -16.63 -4.03
CA LYS A 102 -16.52 -17.25 -3.59
C LYS A 102 -16.11 -18.55 -4.30
N ASN A 103 -17.08 -19.33 -4.75
CA ASN A 103 -16.86 -20.63 -5.40
C ASN A 103 -17.11 -20.58 -6.92
N ASP A 104 -17.33 -19.39 -7.48
CA ASP A 104 -17.68 -19.18 -8.89
C ASP A 104 -16.92 -17.96 -9.44
N PRO A 105 -15.64 -18.14 -9.85
CA PRO A 105 -14.82 -17.05 -10.38
C PRO A 105 -15.40 -16.38 -11.63
N ILE A 106 -16.18 -17.12 -12.42
CA ILE A 106 -16.85 -16.58 -13.61
C ILE A 106 -17.94 -15.60 -13.18
N LYS A 107 -18.77 -15.95 -12.19
CA LYS A 107 -19.76 -15.01 -11.65
C LYS A 107 -19.14 -13.84 -10.90
N ALA A 108 -18.03 -14.06 -10.18
CA ALA A 108 -17.30 -12.97 -9.53
C ALA A 108 -16.81 -11.94 -10.57
N SER A 109 -16.23 -12.41 -11.68
CA SER A 109 -15.76 -11.56 -12.78
C SER A 109 -16.92 -10.87 -13.52
N ALA A 110 -18.03 -11.59 -13.74
CA ALA A 110 -19.22 -10.99 -14.33
C ALA A 110 -19.83 -9.89 -13.44
N CYS A 111 -19.83 -10.09 -12.12
CA CYS A 111 -20.26 -9.09 -11.15
C CYS A 111 -19.34 -7.86 -11.16
N GLU A 112 -18.02 -8.06 -11.16
CA GLU A 112 -17.02 -6.98 -11.24
C GLU A 112 -17.23 -6.07 -12.46
N SER A 113 -17.71 -6.60 -13.59
CA SER A 113 -17.94 -5.78 -14.80
C SER A 113 -18.84 -4.56 -14.55
N SER A 114 -19.72 -4.64 -13.55
CA SER A 114 -20.62 -3.57 -13.11
C SER A 114 -20.07 -2.63 -12.02
N CYS A 115 -18.89 -2.92 -11.47
CA CYS A 115 -18.24 -2.04 -10.49
C CYS A 115 -17.63 -0.82 -11.18
N GLU A 116 -17.78 0.36 -10.55
CA GLU A 116 -17.18 1.64 -10.95
C GLU A 116 -16.33 2.18 -9.82
#